data_AF-A0A9X2BEX8-F1
#
_entry.id   AF-A0A9X2BEX8-F1
#
_cell.length_a   1.000
_cell.length_b   1.000
_cell.length_c   1.000
_cell.angle_alpha   90.00
_cell.angle_beta   90.00
_cell.angle_gamma   90.00
#
_symmetry.space_group_name_H-M   'P 1'
#
loop_
_entity.id
_entity.type
_entity.pdbx_description
1 polymer ?
#
loop_
_entity_poly.entity_id
_entity_poly.type
_entity_poly.pdbx_seq_one_letter_code
_entity_poly.pdbx_strand_id
1 'polypeptide(L)' 'MGGLLRKAVEERKNFLIQMLKKNGINKEVEAELSTWPLTELEEEYKSWLFQQKDGMDPGKKV' A
#
# COMPACT_ATOMS: atom_id res chain seq x y z
N MET A 1 22.41 18.23 -4.85
CA MET A 1 21.17 18.51 -4.10
C MET A 1 19.98 17.75 -4.71
N GLY A 2 19.96 16.42 -4.62
CA GLY A 2 18.84 15.59 -5.11
C GLY A 2 18.14 14.75 -4.03
N GLY A 3 18.46 15.01 -2.74
CA GLY A 3 18.09 14.12 -1.63
C GLY A 3 16.67 14.32 -1.10
N LEU A 4 16.12 15.54 -1.15
CA LEU A 4 14.82 15.85 -0.53
C LEU A 4 13.66 15.17 -1.25
N LEU A 5 13.59 15.27 -2.58
CA LEU A 5 12.54 14.61 -3.38
C LEU A 5 12.65 13.10 -3.30
N ARG A 6 13.88 12.56 -3.39
CA ARG A 6 14.12 11.12 -3.25
C ARG A 6 13.65 10.60 -1.89
N LYS A 7 14.01 11.31 -0.81
CA LYS A 7 13.61 10.94 0.55
C LYS A 7 12.10 11.01 0.73
N ALA A 8 11.42 12.05 0.22
CA ALA A 8 9.97 12.15 0.30
C ALA A 8 9.26 10.99 -0.45
N VAL A 9 9.79 10.60 -1.61
CA VAL A 9 9.28 9.45 -2.37
C VAL A 9 9.49 8.14 -1.60
N GLU A 10 10.67 7.93 -1.01
CA GLU A 10 10.98 6.74 -0.20
C GLU A 10 10.10 6.66 1.05
N GLU A 11 9.93 7.76 1.78
CA GLU A 11 9.05 7.84 2.94
C GLU A 11 7.60 7.51 2.58
N ARG A 12 7.12 8.03 1.44
CA ARG A 12 5.78 7.73 0.94
C ARG A 12 5.62 6.26 0.58
N LYS A 13 6.57 5.66 -0.13
CA LYS A 13 6.55 4.21 -0.45
C LYS A 13 6.50 3.37 0.83
N ASN A 14 7.36 3.68 1.79
CA ASN A 14 7.42 2.94 3.06
C ASN A 14 6.11 3.01 3.83
N PHE A 15 5.50 4.20 3.90
CA PHE A 15 4.18 4.38 4.52
C PHE A 15 3.12 3.50 3.85
N LEU A 16 3.02 3.52 2.53
CA LEU A 16 2.01 2.75 1.79
C LEU A 16 2.20 1.24 1.98
N ILE A 17 3.45 0.75 1.90
CA ILE A 17 3.77 -0.66 2.14
C ILE A 17 3.34 -1.08 3.55
N GLN A 18 3.63 -0.28 4.56
CA GLN A 18 3.24 -0.58 5.94
C GLN A 18 1.72 -0.63 6.10
N MET A 19 0.99 0.32 5.50
CA MET A 19 -0.46 0.34 5.54
C MET A 19 -1.08 -0.87 4.84
N LEU A 20 -0.61 -1.21 3.64
CA LEU A 20 -1.09 -2.37 2.90
C LEU A 20 -0.84 -3.67 3.68
N LYS A 21 0.39 -3.87 4.20
CA LYS A 21 0.73 -5.03 5.03
C LYS A 21 -0.11 -5.12 6.30
N LYS A 22 -0.30 -4.00 7.01
CA LYS A 22 -1.11 -3.96 8.24
C LYS A 22 -2.57 -4.38 8.00
N ASN A 23 -3.09 -4.12 6.81
CA ASN A 23 -4.45 -4.47 6.43
C ASN A 23 -4.55 -5.83 5.73
N GLY A 24 -3.53 -6.69 5.86
CA GLY A 24 -3.55 -8.05 5.33
C GLY A 24 -3.31 -8.15 3.82
N ILE A 25 -2.98 -7.05 3.15
CA ILE A 25 -2.58 -7.06 1.74
C ILE A 25 -1.09 -7.42 1.71
N ASN A 26 -0.81 -8.73 1.78
CA ASN A 26 0.51 -9.29 1.57
C ASN A 26 0.47 -10.12 0.29
N LYS A 27 1.05 -9.62 -0.81
CA LYS A 27 1.12 -10.38 -2.06
C LYS A 27 2.27 -11.38 -1.96
N GLU A 28 2.05 -12.45 -1.21
CA GLU A 28 3.07 -13.47 -0.90
C GLU A 28 3.50 -14.32 -2.10
N VAL A 29 2.92 -14.14 -3.30
CA VAL A 29 3.08 -15.14 -4.37
C VAL A 29 3.89 -14.67 -5.58
N GLU A 30 3.98 -13.37 -5.92
CA GLU A 30 4.74 -12.98 -7.14
C GLU A 30 5.56 -11.68 -7.07
N ALA A 31 5.33 -10.77 -6.12
CA ALA A 31 6.18 -9.59 -5.95
C ALA A 31 5.99 -8.97 -4.56
N GLU A 32 7.08 -8.82 -3.80
CA GLU A 32 7.04 -8.06 -2.56
C GLU A 32 6.62 -6.60 -2.84
N LEU A 33 5.73 -6.02 -2.02
CA LEU A 33 5.29 -4.62 -2.16
C LEU A 33 6.46 -3.61 -2.17
N SER A 34 7.64 -4.00 -1.67
CA SER A 34 8.88 -3.22 -1.71
C SER A 34 9.38 -2.97 -3.15
N THR A 35 9.11 -3.90 -4.07
CA THR A 35 9.56 -3.84 -5.47
C THR A 35 8.62 -3.02 -6.35
N TRP A 36 7.41 -2.73 -5.86
CA TRP A 36 6.40 -1.99 -6.60
C TRP A 36 6.79 -0.53 -6.80
N PRO A 37 6.49 0.09 -7.96
CA PRO A 37 6.59 1.53 -8.13
C PRO A 37 5.58 2.25 -7.22
N LEU A 38 5.86 3.52 -6.92
CA LEU A 38 5.00 4.31 -6.03
C LEU A 38 3.55 4.39 -6.53
N THR A 39 3.35 4.51 -7.84
CA THR A 39 2.03 4.60 -8.46
C THR A 39 1.17 3.36 -8.19
N GLU A 40 1.73 2.16 -8.34
CA GLU A 40 1.03 0.91 -8.07
C GLU A 40 0.68 0.77 -6.58
N LEU A 41 1.57 1.19 -5.68
CA LEU A 41 1.28 1.23 -4.24
C LEU A 41 0.13 2.19 -3.91
N GLU A 42 0.06 3.34 -4.58
CA GLU A 42 -1.01 4.31 -4.38
C GLU A 42 -2.35 3.83 -4.94
N GLU A 43 -2.35 3.14 -6.09
CA GLU A 43 -3.55 2.53 -6.68
C GLU A 43 -4.11 1.41 -5.82
N GLU A 44 -3.25 0.53 -5.30
CA GLU A 44 -3.65 -0.54 -4.39
C GLU A 44 -4.22 0.04 -3.09
N TYR A 45 -3.55 1.04 -2.51
CA TYR A 45 -4.04 1.69 -1.30
C TYR A 45 -5.38 2.41 -1.52
N LYS A 46 -5.57 3.06 -2.67
CA LYS A 46 -6.87 3.67 -3.05
C LYS A 46 -7.96 2.61 -3.23
N SER A 47 -7.63 1.49 -3.87
CA SER A 47 -8.56 0.36 -4.05
C SER A 47 -8.99 -0.20 -2.71
N TRP A 48 -8.05 -0.40 -1.78
CA TRP A 48 -8.35 -0.79 -0.41
C TRP A 48 -9.24 0.23 0.31
N LEU A 49 -8.93 1.53 0.24
CA LEU A 49 -9.77 2.58 0.83
C LEU A 49 -11.19 2.57 0.28
N PHE A 50 -11.35 2.34 -1.02
CA PHE A 50 -12.65 2.24 -1.67
C PHE A 50 -13.45 1.05 -1.15
N GLN A 51 -12.83 -0.14 -1.08
CA GLN A 51 -13.44 -1.35 -0.51
C GLN A 51 -13.89 -1.16 0.95
N GLN A 52 -13.11 -0.43 1.75
CA GLN A 52 -13.48 -0.09 3.13
C GLN A 52 -14.64 0.90 3.21
N LYS A 53 -14.69 1.90 2.30
CA LYS A 53 -15.73 2.93 2.27
C LYS A 53 -17.09 2.39 1.83
N ASP A 54 -17.11 1.43 0.91
CA ASP A 54 -18.34 0.78 0.44
C ASP A 54 -18.87 -0.31 1.38
N GLY A 55 -18.29 -0.49 2.56
CA GLY A 55 -18.83 -1.37 3.60
C GLY A 55 -18.59 -2.86 3.36
N MET A 56 -17.65 -3.22 2.51
CA MET A 56 -17.18 -4.61 2.41
C MET A 56 -15.96 -4.77 3.32
N ASP A 57 -16.19 -4.94 4.62
CA ASP A 57 -15.17 -5.39 5.58
C ASP A 57 -14.82 -6.85 5.24
N PRO A 58 -13.66 -7.15 4.61
CA PRO A 58 -13.27 -8.52 4.31
C PRO A 58 -12.68 -9.23 5.55
N GLY A 59 -12.56 -8.51 6.67
CA GLY A 59 -11.91 -8.93 7.91
C GLY A 59 -12.87 -9.30 9.05
N LYS A 60 -14.15 -8.94 8.96
CA LYS A 60 -15.20 -9.54 9.82
C LYS A 60 -15.58 -10.91 9.29
N LYS A 61 -14.77 -11.92 9.63
CA LYS A 61 -15.32 -13.25 9.86
C LYS A 61 -16.06 -13.22 11.19
N VAL A 62 -17.37 -13.52 11.10
CA VAL A 62 -18.36 -13.82 12.16
C VAL A 62 -18.59 -12.78 13.27
#